data_AF-A0A529MI95-F1
#
_entry.id   AF-A0A529MI95-F1
#
_cell.length_a   1.000
_cell.length_b   1.000
_cell.length_c   1.000
_cell.angle_alpha   90.00
_cell.angle_beta   90.00
_cell.angle_gamma   90.00
#
_symmetry.space_group_name_H-M   'P 1'
#
loop_
_entity.id
_entity.type
_entity.pdbx_description
1 polymer ?
#
loop_
_entity_poly.entity_id
_entity_poly.type
_entity_poly.pdbx_seq_one_letter_code
_entity_poly.pdbx_strand_id
1 'polypeptide(L)'
;MTERTRLSERSQFLWLFFSLSGRLSPVAYALAGVLLVLVQFFPFYQFARVELNTTASQNWAMICWGVLLISAWATFAVTAKRFHDFGKPTYFALISLIIGPILLIIL
;
A
#
# COMPACT_ATOMS: atom_id res chain seq x y z
N MET A 1 7.79 -16.70 -26.10
CA MET A 1 8.08 -17.16 -24.72
C MET A 1 7.76 -16.01 -23.75
N THR A 2 6.50 -15.56 -23.68
CA THR A 2 6.18 -14.20 -23.13
C THR A 2 4.85 -14.10 -22.38
N GLU A 3 4.17 -15.23 -22.16
CA GLU A 3 2.79 -15.24 -21.62
C GLU A 3 2.69 -15.92 -20.25
N ARG A 4 3.47 -16.99 -20.00
CA ARG A 4 3.53 -17.64 -18.67
C ARG A 4 4.14 -16.77 -17.57
N THR A 5 5.05 -15.84 -17.90
CA THR A 5 5.70 -14.97 -16.91
C THR A 5 4.78 -13.85 -16.43
N ARG A 6 3.97 -13.26 -17.32
CA ARG A 6 3.05 -12.17 -16.96
C ARG A 6 1.92 -12.60 -16.02
N LEU A 7 1.45 -13.83 -16.12
CA LEU A 7 0.45 -14.37 -15.19
C LEU A 7 1.03 -14.55 -13.77
N SER A 8 2.32 -14.92 -13.66
CA SER A 8 3.05 -15.01 -12.39
C SER A 8 3.24 -13.64 -11.74
N GLU A 9 3.60 -12.62 -12.52
CA GLU A 9 3.86 -11.27 -11.98
C GLU A 9 2.60 -10.63 -11.42
N ARG A 10 1.48 -10.69 -12.15
CA ARG A 10 0.19 -10.18 -11.66
C ARG A 10 -0.25 -10.91 -10.40
N SER A 11 -0.08 -12.23 -10.35
CA SER A 11 -0.38 -13.00 -9.13
C SER A 11 0.58 -12.67 -8.00
N GLN A 12 1.85 -12.35 -8.27
CA GLN A 12 2.82 -11.92 -7.26
C GLN A 12 2.47 -10.54 -6.69
N PHE A 13 2.03 -9.58 -7.51
CA PHE A 13 1.60 -8.27 -7.00
C PHE A 13 0.30 -8.38 -6.21
N LEU A 14 -0.68 -9.14 -6.70
CA LEU A 14 -1.91 -9.42 -5.96
C LEU A 14 -1.61 -10.15 -4.65
N TRP A 15 -0.69 -11.12 -4.68
CA TRP A 15 -0.21 -11.77 -3.48
C TRP A 15 0.48 -10.78 -2.54
N LEU A 16 1.37 -9.92 -3.03
CA LEU A 16 2.13 -8.95 -2.24
C LEU A 16 1.21 -7.99 -1.47
N PHE A 17 0.21 -7.42 -2.14
CA PHE A 17 -0.67 -6.40 -1.58
C PHE A 17 -1.97 -6.91 -0.96
N PHE A 18 -2.44 -8.13 -1.30
CA PHE A 18 -3.73 -8.65 -0.82
C PHE A 18 -3.66 -10.00 -0.09
N SER A 19 -2.53 -10.69 -0.08
CA SER A 19 -2.35 -11.88 0.77
C SER A 19 -1.70 -11.52 2.10
N LEU A 20 -2.03 -12.28 3.15
CA LEU A 20 -1.41 -12.21 4.48
C LEU A 20 -0.39 -13.33 4.71
N SER A 21 -0.23 -14.25 3.75
CA SER A 21 0.62 -15.43 3.91
C SER A 21 1.98 -15.24 3.24
N GLY A 22 3.04 -15.59 3.99
CA GLY A 22 4.40 -15.75 3.49
C GLY A 22 5.40 -14.72 4.04
N ARG A 23 6.67 -14.96 3.72
CA ARG A 23 7.83 -14.19 4.19
C ARG A 23 8.12 -13.04 3.22
N LEU A 24 8.54 -11.90 3.75
CA LEU A 24 8.82 -10.72 2.92
C LEU A 24 10.22 -10.19 3.19
N SER A 25 10.99 -9.98 2.13
CA SER A 25 12.33 -9.39 2.23
C SER A 25 12.24 -7.90 2.62
N PRO A 26 13.23 -7.36 3.37
CA PRO A 26 13.23 -5.95 3.77
C PRO A 26 13.14 -4.99 2.58
N VAL A 27 13.84 -5.32 1.49
CA VAL A 27 13.84 -4.50 0.26
C VAL A 27 12.47 -4.50 -0.41
N ALA A 28 11.78 -5.65 -0.47
CA ALA A 28 10.43 -5.70 -1.03
C ALA A 28 9.41 -4.95 -0.16
N TYR A 29 9.59 -4.95 1.17
CA TYR A 29 8.81 -4.14 2.09
C TYR A 29 8.99 -2.64 1.81
N ALA A 30 10.24 -2.16 1.73
CA ALA A 30 10.55 -0.77 1.45
C ALA A 30 10.01 -0.32 0.08
N LEU A 31 10.22 -1.11 -0.98
CA LEU A 31 9.72 -0.80 -2.32
C LEU A 31 8.19 -0.77 -2.38
N ALA A 32 7.51 -1.71 -1.73
CA ALA A 32 6.05 -1.71 -1.63
C ALA A 32 5.54 -0.47 -0.90
N GLY A 33 6.18 -0.10 0.21
CA GLY A 33 5.87 1.11 0.95
C GLY A 33 6.05 2.39 0.12
N VAL A 34 7.20 2.54 -0.56
CA VAL A 34 7.47 3.68 -1.45
C VAL A 34 6.43 3.77 -2.57
N LEU A 35 6.06 2.64 -3.17
CA LEU A 35 5.02 2.63 -4.20
C LEU A 35 3.68 3.12 -3.64
N LEU A 36 3.28 2.68 -2.45
CA LEU A 36 2.03 3.12 -1.80
C LEU A 36 2.05 4.62 -1.48
N VAL A 37 3.19 5.16 -1.04
CA VAL A 37 3.36 6.60 -0.85
C VAL A 37 3.19 7.34 -2.17
N LEU A 38 3.85 6.91 -3.24
CA LEU A 38 3.71 7.54 -4.56
C LEU A 38 2.27 7.50 -5.08
N VAL A 39 1.59 6.38 -4.89
CA VAL A 39 0.18 6.20 -5.27
C VAL A 39 -0.75 7.12 -4.48
N GLN A 40 -0.48 7.40 -3.20
CA GLN A 40 -1.23 8.40 -2.42
C GLN A 40 -0.90 9.84 -2.81
N PHE A 41 0.35 10.15 -3.11
CA PHE A 41 0.78 11.50 -3.48
C PHE A 41 0.15 11.97 -4.80
N PHE A 42 -0.08 11.04 -5.74
CA PHE A 42 -0.66 11.38 -7.04
C PHE A 42 -2.06 12.04 -6.97
N PRO A 43 -3.10 11.40 -6.37
CA PRO A 43 -4.41 12.02 -6.25
C PRO A 43 -4.38 13.25 -5.34
N PHE A 44 -3.48 13.27 -4.34
CA PHE A 44 -3.29 14.45 -3.49
C PHE A 44 -2.78 15.66 -4.27
N TYR A 45 -1.82 15.44 -5.17
CA TYR A 45 -1.32 16.47 -6.08
C TYR A 45 -2.41 16.94 -7.05
N GLN A 46 -3.22 16.02 -7.60
CA GLN A 46 -4.32 16.38 -8.48
C GLN A 46 -5.39 17.18 -7.75
N PHE A 47 -5.72 16.81 -6.51
CA PHE A 47 -6.62 17.58 -5.65
C PHE A 47 -6.09 19.00 -5.40
N ALA A 48 -4.79 19.14 -5.08
CA ALA A 48 -4.16 20.45 -4.84
C ALA A 48 -4.12 21.38 -6.07
N ARG A 49 -4.19 20.82 -7.29
CA ARG A 49 -4.21 21.58 -8.53
C ARG A 49 -5.59 22.11 -8.93
N VAL A 50 -6.65 21.54 -8.38
CA VAL A 50 -8.02 21.84 -8.78
C VAL A 50 -8.62 22.89 -7.84
N GLU A 51 -9.37 23.84 -8.41
CA GLU A 51 -10.07 24.86 -7.63
C GLU A 51 -11.08 24.24 -6.65
N LEU A 52 -11.07 24.75 -5.42
CA LEU A 52 -11.99 24.32 -4.37
C LEU A 52 -13.46 24.61 -4.77
N ASN A 53 -14.37 23.76 -4.32
CA ASN A 53 -15.82 23.83 -4.57
C ASN A 53 -16.27 23.56 -6.02
N THR A 54 -15.37 23.04 -6.86
CA THR A 54 -15.74 22.53 -8.19
C THR A 54 -16.14 21.05 -8.11
N THR A 55 -16.96 20.56 -9.06
CA THR A 55 -17.27 19.12 -9.21
C THR A 55 -16.00 18.28 -9.37
N ALA A 56 -14.97 18.83 -10.02
CA ALA A 56 -13.67 18.19 -10.15
C ALA A 56 -13.00 17.98 -8.78
N SER A 57 -13.05 18.98 -7.88
CA SER A 57 -12.47 18.86 -6.53
C SER A 57 -13.14 17.75 -5.70
N GLN A 58 -14.47 17.60 -5.79
CA GLN A 58 -15.20 16.53 -5.11
C GLN A 58 -14.85 15.14 -5.66
N ASN A 59 -14.71 15.02 -6.99
CA ASN A 59 -14.29 13.77 -7.61
C ASN A 59 -12.87 13.37 -7.18
N TRP A 60 -11.94 14.32 -7.14
CA TRP A 60 -10.59 14.06 -6.65
C TRP A 60 -10.55 13.74 -5.17
N ALA A 61 -11.39 14.38 -4.34
CA ALA A 61 -11.52 14.03 -2.93
C ALA A 61 -12.01 12.57 -2.76
N MET A 62 -13.02 12.14 -3.53
CA MET A 62 -13.50 10.75 -3.54
C MET A 62 -12.40 9.76 -3.97
N ILE A 63 -11.62 10.11 -4.99
CA ILE A 63 -10.48 9.30 -5.46
C ILE A 63 -9.40 9.23 -4.38
N CYS A 64 -9.06 10.35 -3.72
CA CYS A 64 -8.14 10.38 -2.59
C CYS A 64 -8.58 9.43 -1.48
N TRP A 65 -9.86 9.44 -1.11
CA TRP A 65 -10.42 8.52 -0.11
C TRP A 65 -10.33 7.06 -0.54
N GLY A 66 -10.69 6.74 -1.78
CA GLY A 66 -10.58 5.37 -2.31
C GLY A 66 -9.13 4.87 -2.32
N VAL A 67 -8.20 5.70 -2.78
CA VAL A 67 -6.77 5.40 -2.79
C VAL A 67 -6.21 5.25 -1.38
N LEU A 68 -6.64 6.08 -0.43
CA LEU A 68 -6.27 5.94 0.99
C LEU A 68 -6.69 4.58 1.54
N LEU A 69 -7.94 4.16 1.34
CA LEU A 69 -8.44 2.88 1.84
C LEU A 69 -7.72 1.67 1.23
N ILE A 70 -7.51 1.68 -0.09
CA ILE A 70 -6.80 0.60 -0.79
C ILE A 70 -5.34 0.55 -0.31
N SER A 71 -4.70 1.71 -0.18
CA SER A 71 -3.30 1.79 0.27
C SER A 71 -3.15 1.40 1.73
N ALA A 72 -4.14 1.71 2.58
CA ALA A 72 -4.19 1.29 3.97
C ALA A 72 -4.26 -0.24 4.08
N TRP A 73 -5.13 -0.88 3.30
CA TRP A 73 -5.20 -2.34 3.22
C TRP A 73 -3.88 -2.96 2.73
N ALA A 74 -3.32 -2.42 1.66
CA ALA A 74 -2.05 -2.88 1.11
C ALA A 74 -0.89 -2.76 2.11
N THR A 75 -0.82 -1.64 2.84
CA THR A 75 0.17 -1.42 3.91
C THR A 75 0.00 -2.43 5.04
N PHE A 76 -1.24 -2.69 5.45
CA PHE A 76 -1.58 -3.69 6.45
C PHE A 76 -1.14 -5.09 6.00
N ALA A 77 -1.45 -5.50 4.77
CA ALA A 77 -1.13 -6.83 4.26
C ALA A 77 0.39 -7.07 4.17
N VAL A 78 1.13 -6.08 3.68
CA VAL A 78 2.60 -6.12 3.56
C VAL A 78 3.25 -6.14 4.95
N THR A 79 2.74 -5.35 5.90
CA THR A 79 3.28 -5.29 7.27
C THR A 79 2.92 -6.53 8.08
N ALA A 80 1.73 -7.10 7.91
CA ALA A 80 1.32 -8.35 8.54
C ALA A 80 2.27 -9.50 8.21
N LYS A 81 2.71 -9.62 6.95
CA LYS A 81 3.73 -10.60 6.54
C LYS A 81 5.05 -10.40 7.27
N ARG A 82 5.48 -9.14 7.42
CA ARG A 82 6.72 -8.82 8.13
C ARG A 82 6.62 -9.11 9.63
N PHE A 83 5.47 -8.86 10.24
CA PHE A 83 5.22 -9.24 11.64
C PHE A 83 5.18 -10.76 11.84
N HIS A 84 4.63 -11.49 10.86
CA HIS A 84 4.64 -12.94 10.86
C HIS A 84 6.08 -13.50 10.77
N ASP A 85 6.97 -12.83 10.02
CA ASP A 85 8.41 -13.14 10.02
C ASP A 85 9.09 -12.89 11.39
N PHE A 86 8.56 -11.99 12.22
CA PHE A 86 9.07 -11.72 13.57
C PHE A 86 8.49 -12.64 14.66
N GLY A 87 7.63 -13.61 14.29
CA GLY A 87 7.00 -14.54 15.24
C GLY A 87 6.03 -13.87 16.21
N LYS A 88 5.59 -12.63 15.92
CA LYS A 88 4.65 -11.88 16.77
C LYS A 88 3.22 -12.00 16.24
N PRO A 89 2.22 -12.00 17.13
CA PRO A 89 0.82 -12.16 16.73
C PRO A 89 0.38 -11.01 15.80
N THR A 90 -0.32 -11.38 14.73
CA THR A 90 -0.78 -10.52 13.63
C THR A 90 -1.61 -9.32 14.09
N TYR A 91 -2.14 -9.31 15.32
CA TYR A 91 -2.85 -8.17 15.90
C TYR A 91 -2.01 -6.88 15.95
N PHE A 92 -0.67 -6.98 16.04
CA PHE A 92 0.22 -5.81 15.92
C PHE A 92 0.24 -5.19 14.51
N ALA A 93 -0.22 -5.91 13.48
CA ALA A 93 -0.38 -5.33 12.14
C ALA A 93 -1.49 -4.27 12.11
N LEU A 94 -2.50 -4.32 12.99
CA LEU A 94 -3.50 -3.24 13.09
C LEU A 94 -2.86 -1.94 13.55
N ILE A 95 -1.84 -2.01 14.42
CA ILE A 95 -1.05 -0.84 14.81
C ILE A 95 -0.26 -0.29 13.61
N SER A 96 0.08 -1.10 12.61
CA SER A 96 0.72 -0.62 11.38
C SER A 96 -0.20 0.22 10.46
N LEU A 97 -1.52 0.21 10.65
CA LEU A 97 -2.38 1.19 9.96
C LEU A 97 -2.12 2.62 10.44
N ILE A 98 -1.59 2.77 11.66
CA ILE A 98 -1.23 4.06 12.27
C ILE A 98 0.29 4.29 12.18
N ILE A 99 1.10 3.25 12.37
CA ILE A 99 2.57 3.32 12.45
C ILE A 99 3.27 2.87 11.15
N GLY A 100 2.56 2.32 10.17
CA GLY A 100 3.14 1.83 8.90
C GLY A 100 4.05 2.83 8.18
N PRO A 101 3.65 4.12 8.07
CA PRO A 101 4.55 5.16 7.54
C PRO A 101 5.79 5.38 8.41
N ILE A 102 5.63 5.28 9.74
CA ILE A 102 6.72 5.46 10.71
C ILE A 102 7.69 4.26 10.65
N LEU A 103 7.19 3.03 10.50
CA LEU A 103 8.01 1.82 10.33
C LEU A 103 8.83 1.86 9.04
N LEU A 104 8.31 2.46 7.97
CA LEU A 104 9.05 2.67 6.72
C LEU A 104 10.22 3.63 6.91
N ILE A 105 10.09 4.63 7.79
CA ILE A 105 11.16 5.61 8.08
C ILE A 105 12.23 5.03 9.02
N ILE A 106 11.84 4.13 9.93
CA ILE A 106 12.73 3.59 10.98
C ILE A 106 13.51 2.35 10.52
N LEU A 107 12.97 1.55 9.60
CA LEU A 107 13.52 0.24 9.20
C LEU A 107 14.47 0.31 8.00
#